data_AF-A0A7C5JKF0-F1
#
_entry.id   AF-A0A7C5JKF0-F1
#
_cell.length_a   1.000
_cell.length_b   1.000
_cell.length_c   1.000
_cell.angle_alpha   90.00
_cell.angle_beta   90.00
_cell.angle_gamma   90.00
#
_symmetry.space_group_name_H-M   'P 1'
#
loop_
_entity.id
_entity.type
_entity.pdbx_description
1 polymer ?
#
loop_
_entity_poly.entity_id
_entity_poly.type
_entity_poly.pdbx_seq_one_letter_code
_entity_poly.pdbx_strand_id
1 'polypeptide(L)' 'MDNNKYNKRGVSASKSEIHSAIKDLDKGLFPNAFCKILPDIAGKNDDYV' A
#
# COMPACT_ATOMS: atom_id res chain seq x y z
N MET A 1 -11.48 -26.93 10.70
CA MET A 1 -11.01 -26.24 9.48
C MET A 1 -11.28 -24.75 9.64
N ASP A 2 -10.29 -23.94 9.32
CA ASP A 2 -10.05 -22.54 9.71
C ASP A 2 -11.22 -21.68 10.21
N ASN A 3 -11.43 -21.73 11.52
CA ASN A 3 -12.08 -20.66 12.26
C ASN A 3 -11.09 -19.49 12.40
N ASN A 4 -10.80 -18.84 11.27
CA ASN A 4 -9.81 -17.77 11.16
C ASN A 4 -10.12 -16.67 12.21
N LYS A 5 -9.29 -16.60 13.26
CA LYS A 5 -9.41 -15.67 14.40
C LYS A 5 -9.62 -14.21 13.94
N TYR A 6 -9.08 -13.88 12.77
CA TYR A 6 -9.21 -12.59 12.13
C TYR A 6 -10.60 -12.39 11.52
N ASN A 7 -11.14 -13.37 10.79
CA ASN A 7 -12.49 -13.29 10.21
C ASN A 7 -13.56 -13.11 11.29
N LYS A 8 -13.41 -13.75 12.46
CA LYS A 8 -14.31 -13.56 13.62
C LYS A 8 -14.32 -12.12 14.16
N ARG A 9 -13.28 -11.33 13.88
CA ARG A 9 -13.16 -9.92 14.25
C ARG A 9 -13.52 -8.98 13.09
N GLY A 10 -14.04 -9.52 11.98
CA GLY A 10 -14.25 -8.76 10.75
C GLY A 10 -12.95 -8.33 10.06
N VAL A 11 -11.83 -8.97 10.38
CA VAL A 11 -10.51 -8.63 9.84
C VAL A 11 -10.14 -9.61 8.74
N SER A 12 -9.89 -9.11 7.54
CA SER A 12 -9.37 -9.91 6.44
C SER A 12 -7.86 -10.12 6.60
N ALA A 13 -7.46 -11.34 6.97
CA ALA A 13 -6.04 -11.68 7.12
C ALA A 13 -5.29 -11.69 5.77
N SER A 14 -5.97 -12.10 4.70
CA SER A 14 -5.40 -12.19 3.35
C SER A 14 -5.37 -10.86 2.61
N LYS A 15 -6.14 -9.85 3.04
CA LYS A 15 -6.22 -8.51 2.44
C LYS A 15 -6.45 -8.50 0.92
N SER A 16 -7.05 -9.55 0.37
CA SER A 16 -7.26 -9.73 -1.08
C SER A 16 -8.05 -8.59 -1.73
N GLU A 17 -9.03 -8.05 -1.00
CA GLU A 17 -9.83 -6.89 -1.42
C GLU A 17 -8.97 -5.63 -1.53
N ILE A 18 -8.06 -5.40 -0.58
CA ILE A 18 -7.12 -4.27 -0.62
C ILE A 18 -6.19 -4.41 -1.82
N HIS A 19 -5.59 -5.58 -2.02
CA HIS A 19 -4.72 -5.83 -3.18
C HIS A 19 -5.44 -5.60 -4.51
N SER A 20 -6.72 -5.98 -4.59
CA SER A 20 -7.54 -5.76 -5.78
C SER A 20 -7.86 -4.28 -6.00
N ALA A 21 -8.16 -3.54 -4.92
CA ALA A 21 -8.49 -2.12 -4.98
C ALA A 21 -7.30 -1.22 -5.38
N ILE A 22 -6.07 -1.59 -5.02
CA ILE A 22 -4.86 -0.79 -5.29
C ILE A 22 -4.06 -1.28 -6.50
N LYS A 23 -4.53 -2.30 -7.23
CA LYS A 23 -3.76 -2.96 -8.29
C LYS A 23 -3.30 -2.02 -9.41
N ASP A 24 -4.15 -1.04 -9.75
CA ASP A 24 -3.94 -0.07 -10.84
C ASP A 24 -3.41 1.27 -10.31
N LEU A 25 -3.17 1.38 -9.00
CA LEU A 25 -2.64 2.59 -8.39
C LEU A 25 -1.15 2.72 -8.71
N ASP A 26 -0.74 3.92 -9.13
CA ASP A 26 0.67 4.24 -9.34
C ASP A 26 1.48 4.00 -8.04
N LYS A 27 2.58 3.27 -8.18
CA LYS A 27 3.45 2.86 -7.07
C LYS A 27 4.45 3.94 -6.64
N GLY A 28 4.52 5.04 -7.38
CA GLY A 28 5.46 6.13 -7.11
C GLY A 28 6.89 5.80 -7.53
N LEU A 29 7.83 6.59 -7.03
CA LEU A 29 9.24 6.53 -7.47
C LEU A 29 9.95 5.22 -7.08
N PHE A 30 9.54 4.61 -5.97
CA PHE A 30 10.14 3.39 -5.45
C PHE A 30 9.08 2.30 -5.24
N PRO A 31 8.84 1.44 -6.24
CA PRO A 31 7.75 0.47 -6.21
C PRO A 31 7.78 -0.57 -5.08
N ASN A 32 8.96 -0.78 -4.48
CA ASN A 32 9.18 -1.73 -3.38
C ASN A 32 9.23 -1.05 -2.00
N ALA A 33 9.08 0.28 -1.94
CA ALA A 33 9.01 0.99 -0.67
C ALA A 33 7.68 0.67 0.03
N PHE A 34 7.67 0.72 1.37
CA PHE A 34 6.47 0.45 2.17
C PHE A 34 5.38 1.51 1.96
N CYS A 35 5.78 2.78 1.88
CA CYS A 35 4.90 3.90 1.54
C CYS A 35 5.17 4.36 0.11
N LYS A 36 4.15 4.92 -0.54
CA LYS A 36 4.32 5.59 -1.82
C LYS A 36 5.20 6.83 -1.63
N ILE A 37 6.32 6.86 -2.33
CA ILE A 37 7.25 7.99 -2.34
C ILE A 37 6.98 8.80 -3.61
N LEU A 38 6.86 10.11 -3.44
CA LEU A 38 6.63 11.10 -4.49
C LEU A 38 7.91 11.93 -4.68
N PRO A 39 8.05 12.71 -5.76
CA PRO A 39 9.07 13.75 -5.82
C PRO A 39 8.77 14.85 -4.80
N ASP A 40 9.79 15.63 -4.41
CA ASP A 40 9.61 16.76 -3.52
C ASP A 40 8.86 17.92 -4.21
N ILE A 41 7.53 17.85 -4.16
CA ILE A 41 6.64 18.87 -4.72
C ILE A 41 6.68 20.15 -3.86
N ALA A 42 7.00 20.03 -2.57
CA ALA A 42 6.93 21.13 -1.61
C ALA A 42 8.19 22.02 -1.68
N GLY A 43 9.38 21.43 -1.67
CA GLY A 43 10.66 22.12 -1.76
C GLY A 43 11.18 22.28 -3.19
N LYS A 44 10.63 21.55 -4.17
CA LYS A 44 11.04 21.58 -5.59
C LYS A 44 12.54 21.35 -5.80
N ASN A 45 13.14 20.53 -4.95
CA ASN A 45 14.55 20.19 -5.05
C ASN A 45 14.69 18.77 -5.60
N ASP A 46 15.32 18.65 -6.76
CA ASP A 46 15.49 17.37 -7.45
C ASP A 46 16.42 16.39 -6.69
N ASP A 47 17.22 16.88 -5.73
CA ASP A 47 18.03 16.04 -4.85
C ASP A 47 17.22 15.33 -3.76
N TYR A 48 15.93 15.69 -3.59
CA TYR A 48 15.04 15.16 -2.55
C TYR A 48 13.75 14.55 -3.15
N VAL A 49 13.20 13.58 -2.42
CA VAL A 49 11.96 12.85 -2.72
C VAL A 49 11.02 12.90 -1.53
#